data_AF-X0ZN07-F1
#
_entry.id   AF-X0ZN07-F1
#
_cell.length_a   1.000
_cell.length_b   1.000
_cell.length_c   1.000
_cell.angle_alpha   90.00
_cell.angle_beta   90.00
_cell.angle_gamma   90.00
#
_symmetry.space_group_name_H-M   'P 1'
#
loop_
_entity.id
_entity.type
_entity.pdbx_description
1 polymer ?
#
loop_
_entity_poly.entity_id
_entity_poly.type
_entity_poly.pdbx_seq_one_letter_code
_entity_poly.pdbx_strand_id
1 'polypeptide(L)' 'ELADLIGLDTCLHVMETLYEGFKDSKYRPCPLLKNMVSSGRLGRKTGKGFYEY' A
#
# COMPACT_ATOMS: atom_id res chain seq x y z
N GLU A 1 11.82 -0.64 -1.89
CA GLU A 1 12.09 -0.11 -3.24
C GLU A 1 11.08 -0.56 -4.31
N LEU A 2 10.74 -1.85 -4.44
CA LEU A 2 9.75 -2.32 -5.44
C LEU A 2 8.32 -1.76 -5.25
N ALA A 3 7.85 -1.65 -4.00
CA ALA A 3 6.50 -1.15 -3.71
C ALA A 3 6.31 0.34 -4.08
N ASP A 4 7.36 1.16 -3.93
CA ASP A 4 7.33 2.57 -4.36
C ASP A 4 7.41 2.73 -5.89
N LEU A 5 7.85 1.68 -6.61
CA LEU A 5 7.88 1.65 -8.08
C LEU A 5 6.53 1.23 -8.68
N ILE A 6 5.82 0.30 -8.01
CA ILE A 6 4.49 -0.20 -8.42
C ILE A 6 3.36 0.73 -7.96
N GLY A 7 3.59 1.46 -6.87
CA GLY A 7 2.60 2.30 -6.21
C GLY A 7 2.01 1.61 -4.98
N LEU A 8 2.07 2.32 -3.84
CA LEU A 8 1.55 1.84 -2.55
C LEU A 8 0.03 1.60 -2.58
N ASP A 9 -0.68 2.33 -3.45
CA ASP A 9 -2.10 2.14 -3.75
C ASP A 9 -2.38 0.75 -4.31
N THR A 10 -1.61 0.31 -5.31
CA THR A 10 -1.79 -1.00 -5.95
C THR A 10 -1.53 -2.13 -4.96
N CYS A 11 -0.46 -2.04 -4.16
CA CYS A 11 -0.15 -3.04 -3.14
C CYS A 11 -1.25 -3.14 -2.08
N LEU A 12 -1.78 -2.00 -1.64
CA LEU A 12 -2.89 -1.95 -0.68
C LEU A 12 -4.14 -2.61 -1.25
N HIS A 13 -4.48 -2.32 -2.52
CA HIS A 13 -5.66 -2.87 -3.17
C HIS A 13 -5.58 -4.39 -3.34
N VAL A 14 -4.42 -4.92 -3.70
CA VAL A 14 -4.18 -6.36 -3.77
C VAL A 14 -4.33 -7.02 -2.40
N MET A 15 -3.77 -6.41 -1.35
CA MET A 15 -3.92 -6.93 0.02
C MET A 15 -5.38 -6.92 0.48
N GLU A 16 -6.15 -5.87 0.18
CA GLU A 16 -7.59 -5.82 0.51
C GLU A 16 -8.37 -6.91 -0.23
N THR A 17 -8.09 -7.10 -1.52
CA THR A 17 -8.73 -8.14 -2.34
C THR A 17 -8.42 -9.54 -1.81
N LEU A 18 -7.15 -9.79 -1.44
CA LEU A 18 -6.74 -11.04 -0.81
C LEU A 18 -7.38 -11.22 0.56
N TYR A 19 -7.46 -10.15 1.36
CA TYR A 19 -8.10 -10.21 2.67
C TYR A 19 -9.60 -10.50 2.56
N GLU A 20 -10.29 -9.90 1.60
CA GLU A 20 -11.72 -10.13 1.37
C GLU A 20 -12.00 -11.54 0.83
N GLY A 21 -11.16 -12.04 -0.09
CA GLY A 21 -11.29 -13.36 -0.68
C GLY A 21 -10.92 -14.51 0.26
N PHE A 22 -9.82 -14.39 1.00
CA PHE A 22 -9.33 -15.44 1.90
C PHE A 22 -9.87 -15.31 3.33
N LYS A 23 -10.33 -14.11 3.74
CA LYS A 23 -10.72 -13.76 5.12
C LYS A 23 -9.67 -14.14 6.17
N ASP A 24 -8.42 -14.29 5.77
CA ASP A 24 -7.31 -14.65 6.64
C ASP A 24 -6.62 -13.38 7.16
N SER A 25 -6.49 -13.29 8.48
CA SER A 25 -5.78 -12.23 9.19
C SER A 25 -4.35 -11.96 8.69
N LYS A 26 -3.70 -12.95 8.04
CA LYS A 26 -2.37 -12.81 7.46
C LYS A 26 -2.28 -11.77 6.35
N TYR A 27 -3.38 -11.53 5.61
CA TYR A 27 -3.43 -10.55 4.52
C TYR A 27 -4.00 -9.19 4.94
N ARG A 28 -4.27 -9.00 6.24
CA ARG A 28 -4.83 -7.74 6.74
C ARG A 28 -3.86 -6.59 6.43
N PRO A 29 -4.27 -5.58 5.64
CA PRO A 29 -3.41 -4.44 5.37
C PRO A 29 -3.18 -3.61 6.65
N CYS A 30 -1.95 -3.18 6.86
CA CYS A 30 -1.60 -2.33 8.00
C CYS A 30 -2.34 -0.97 7.92
N PRO A 31 -2.94 -0.47 9.02
CA PRO A 31 -3.60 0.84 9.05
C PRO A 31 -2.68 1.99 8.61
N LEU A 32 -1.38 1.88 8.91
CA LEU A 32 -0.36 2.83 8.50
C LEU A 32 -0.26 2.94 6.96
N LEU A 33 -0.35 1.80 6.26
CA LEU A 33 -0.30 1.74 4.80
C LEU A 33 -1.52 2.45 4.19
N LYS A 34 -2.71 2.21 4.75
CA LYS A 34 -3.94 2.90 4.35
C LYS A 34 -3.83 4.42 4.51
N ASN A 35 -3.29 4.88 5.64
CA ASN A 35 -3.11 6.30 5.89
C ASN A 35 -2.10 6.94 4.92
N MET A 36 -1.03 6.23 4.55
CA MET A 36 -0.06 6.73 3.54
C MET A 36 -0.70 6.87 2.16
N VAL A 37 -1.46 5.86 1.72
CA VAL A 37 -2.18 5.91 0.44
C VAL A 37 -3.25 7.01 0.46
N SER A 38 -4.02 7.11 1.55
CA SER A 38 -5.04 8.15 1.71
C SER A 38 -4.46 9.56 1.79
N SER A 39 -3.21 9.71 2.21
CA SER A 39 -2.47 10.98 2.23
C SER A 39 -1.80 11.31 0.88
N GLY A 40 -2.02 10.51 -0.16
CA GLY A 40 -1.40 10.70 -1.48
C GLY A 40 0.11 10.41 -1.51
N ARG A 41 0.65 9.72 -0.50
CA ARG A 41 2.05 9.28 -0.47
C ARG A 41 2.16 7.94 -1.18
N LEU A 42 2.23 8.00 -2.50
CA LEU A 42 2.12 6.84 -3.38
C LEU A 42 3.48 6.28 -3.83
N GLY A 43 4.57 6.78 -3.27
CA GLY A 43 5.92 6.36 -3.63
C GLY A 43 6.59 7.30 -4.62
N ARG A 44 7.38 6.72 -5.53
CA ARG A 44 8.27 7.46 -6.41
C ARG A 44 7.52 8.40 -7.37
N LYS A 45 6.26 8.06 -7.72
CA LYS A 45 5.38 8.92 -8.55
C LYS A 45 4.98 10.24 -7.89
N THR A 46 5.04 10.32 -6.56
CA THR A 46 4.71 11.52 -5.77
C THR A 46 5.93 12.09 -5.03
N GLY A 47 7.14 11.57 -5.26
CA GLY A 47 8.37 11.94 -4.55
C GLY A 47 8.42 11.53 -3.07
N LYS A 48 7.34 10.94 -2.54
CA LYS A 48 7.20 10.52 -1.14
C LYS A 48 6.34 9.25 -1.05
N GLY A 49 6.89 8.20 -0.45
CA GLY A 49 6.20 6.97 -0.07
C GLY A 49 6.74 6.40 1.23
N PHE A 50 7.26 5.17 1.22
CA PHE A 50 7.94 4.59 2.38
C PHE A 50 9.31 5.23 2.64
N TYR A 51 9.96 5.70 1.58
CA TYR A 51 11.18 6.49 1.61
C TYR A 51 10.92 7.88 1.01
N GLU A 52 11.67 8.88 1.45
CA GLU A 52 11.81 10.15 0.74
C GLU A 52 12.67 9.91 -0.50
N TYR A 53 12.10 10.16 -1.68
CA TYR A 53 12.76 9.98 -2.99
C TYR A 53 13.15 11.32 -3.59
#